data_AF-A0A1Y3NF40-F1
#
_entry.id   AF-A0A1Y3NF40-F1
#
_cell.length_a   1.000
_cell.length_b   1.000
_cell.length_c   1.000
_cell.angle_alpha   90.00
_cell.angle_beta   90.00
_cell.angle_gamma   90.00
#
_symmetry.space_group_name_H-M   'P 1'
#
loop_
_entity.id
_entity.type
_entity.pdbx_description
1 polymer ?
#
loop_
_entity_poly.entity_id
_entity_poly.type
_entity_poly.pdbx_seq_one_letter_code
_entity_poly.pdbx_strand_id
1 'polypeptide(L)'
;MNFNFMFLLALLVAPSVLAYIEEPCLSGEGICLQKSKCVMSRGQKGSAKTYKGYCSNDPSNVLCCIKKVTQLTDGTKLKTPGVCKNVSECPSNKNNIYSNQCPGSSNIKLCVPNNSKTTTATTTTITTTTTKQQTSTETETNDTTTTTTITKEPTSTETETNDTTTTTTTTTTTTTTEEPTPTGFTPKEIIDVSQWNEITDYDAIIPFIDGVIMRCGYRGYGSAGNFAKDKKFEEHYDGFNGKTKIGYYFFTQATTIDEAEAEAEYVVNTLLKDKTNDFPIFWDTEYSGAQFYSGRADLISKKTRTACAVAFIKKIQEFGYRAGIYASESWYNNKLYFNELIEAGAYIWVAKYNEKSPSTPYYNAWQYTSSGILDGINGNVDQSHVYDNIANW
;
A
#
# COMPACT_ATOMS: atom_id res chain seq x y z
N MET A 1 -9.38 64.23 -23.63
CA MET A 1 -9.26 62.86 -24.17
C MET A 1 -9.26 61.90 -22.99
N ASN A 2 -10.41 61.28 -22.73
CA ASN A 2 -10.59 60.29 -21.66
C ASN A 2 -10.00 58.95 -22.11
N PHE A 3 -9.06 58.38 -21.34
CA PHE A 3 -8.65 57.00 -21.53
C PHE A 3 -9.25 56.13 -20.44
N ASN A 4 -10.09 55.19 -20.89
CA ASN A 4 -10.87 54.24 -20.10
C ASN A 4 -9.97 53.26 -19.35
N PHE A 5 -10.25 53.08 -18.05
CA PHE A 5 -9.76 51.98 -17.25
C PHE A 5 -10.52 50.71 -17.65
N MET A 6 -9.91 49.86 -18.48
CA MET A 6 -10.46 48.56 -18.83
C MET A 6 -10.14 47.58 -17.70
N PHE A 7 -11.16 47.27 -16.89
CA PHE A 7 -11.12 46.25 -15.85
C PHE A 7 -10.74 44.89 -16.47
N LEU A 8 -9.56 44.38 -16.15
CA LEU A 8 -9.19 43.00 -16.44
C LEU A 8 -9.84 42.12 -15.37
N LEU A 9 -11.01 41.57 -15.69
CA LEU A 9 -11.71 40.59 -14.86
C LEU A 9 -10.92 39.28 -14.92
N ALA A 10 -10.08 39.02 -13.91
CA ALA A 10 -9.44 37.73 -13.73
C ALA A 10 -10.52 36.69 -13.42
N LEU A 11 -10.86 35.85 -14.41
CA LEU A 11 -11.63 34.64 -14.19
C LEU A 11 -10.77 33.67 -13.36
N LEU A 12 -11.01 33.64 -12.06
CA LEU A 12 -10.68 32.51 -11.19
C LEU A 12 -11.47 31.30 -11.71
N VAL A 13 -10.80 30.45 -12.50
CA VAL A 13 -11.28 29.10 -12.76
C VAL A 13 -11.04 28.32 -11.46
N ALA A 14 -12.06 28.28 -10.61
CA ALA A 14 -12.05 27.35 -9.49
C ALA A 14 -11.86 25.93 -10.06
N PRO A 15 -10.90 25.13 -9.56
CA PRO A 15 -10.87 23.72 -9.90
C PRO A 15 -12.19 23.13 -9.42
N SER A 16 -13.10 22.88 -10.35
CA SER A 16 -14.30 22.11 -10.10
C SER A 16 -13.83 20.80 -9.50
N VAL A 17 -14.14 20.60 -8.22
CA VAL A 17 -13.96 19.34 -7.51
C VAL A 17 -14.57 18.26 -8.40
N LEU A 18 -13.73 17.54 -9.14
CA LEU A 18 -14.15 16.50 -10.05
C LEU A 18 -14.67 15.40 -9.16
N ALA A 19 -15.99 15.38 -9.02
CA ALA A 19 -16.71 14.19 -8.62
C ALA A 19 -16.12 13.01 -9.40
N TYR A 20 -15.74 11.96 -8.69
CA TYR A 20 -15.23 10.74 -9.29
C TYR A 20 -16.36 10.00 -10.05
N ILE A 21 -16.72 10.53 -11.22
CA ILE A 21 -17.67 9.95 -12.16
C ILE A 21 -17.09 8.61 -12.63
N GLU A 22 -17.94 7.59 -12.73
CA GLU A 22 -17.65 6.21 -13.13
C GLU A 22 -16.92 5.33 -12.10
N GLU A 23 -16.77 5.79 -10.85
CA GLU A 23 -16.36 4.94 -9.74
C GLU A 23 -17.47 3.99 -9.27
N PRO A 24 -17.13 2.87 -8.61
CA PRO A 24 -18.12 2.00 -7.97
C PRO A 24 -18.90 2.74 -6.88
N CYS A 25 -20.15 2.35 -6.69
CA CYS A 25 -20.88 2.78 -5.50
C CYS A 25 -20.20 2.27 -4.21
N LEU A 26 -20.20 3.09 -3.16
CA LEU A 26 -19.63 2.75 -1.84
C LEU A 26 -20.26 1.51 -1.21
N SER A 27 -21.51 1.21 -1.57
CA SER A 27 -22.22 0.01 -1.13
C SER A 27 -23.15 -0.47 -2.24
N GLY A 28 -23.15 -1.79 -2.46
CA GLY A 28 -23.99 -2.44 -3.45
C GLY A 28 -23.42 -2.43 -4.87
N GLU A 29 -24.25 -2.81 -5.83
CA GLU A 29 -23.87 -2.94 -7.23
C GLU A 29 -24.24 -1.67 -8.01
N GLY A 30 -23.28 -0.94 -8.58
CA GLY A 30 -23.58 0.23 -9.40
C GLY A 30 -22.39 1.15 -9.61
N ILE A 31 -22.62 2.27 -10.30
CA ILE A 31 -21.58 3.24 -10.65
C ILE A 31 -22.02 4.69 -10.38
N CYS A 32 -21.09 5.52 -9.96
CA CYS A 32 -21.32 6.93 -9.67
C CYS A 32 -21.44 7.73 -10.97
N LEU A 33 -22.63 8.25 -11.25
CA LEU A 33 -22.91 8.99 -12.47
C LEU A 33 -23.69 10.26 -12.18
N GLN A 34 -23.59 11.24 -13.07
CA GLN A 34 -24.54 12.34 -13.06
C GLN A 34 -25.98 11.79 -13.09
N LYS A 35 -26.85 12.32 -12.22
CA LYS A 35 -28.25 11.87 -12.07
C LYS A 35 -28.98 11.75 -13.42
N SER A 36 -28.73 12.68 -14.34
CA SER A 36 -29.31 12.70 -15.69
C SER A 36 -28.85 11.56 -16.61
N LYS A 37 -27.70 10.94 -16.33
CA LYS A 37 -27.12 9.84 -17.11
C LYS A 37 -27.60 8.46 -16.65
N CYS A 38 -28.19 8.35 -15.45
CA CYS A 38 -28.72 7.10 -14.93
C CYS A 38 -30.08 6.73 -15.56
N VAL A 39 -30.07 6.40 -16.86
CA VAL A 39 -31.29 6.14 -17.64
C VAL A 39 -31.17 4.86 -18.48
N MET A 40 -32.31 4.36 -18.95
CA MET A 40 -32.35 3.26 -19.92
C MET A 40 -32.05 3.76 -21.33
N SER A 41 -31.16 3.07 -22.06
CA SER A 41 -30.91 3.38 -23.47
C SER A 41 -32.12 2.96 -24.30
N ARG A 42 -32.34 3.63 -25.45
CA ARG A 42 -33.44 3.29 -26.36
C ARG A 42 -33.38 1.80 -26.75
N GLY A 43 -34.53 1.11 -26.68
CA GLY A 43 -34.64 -0.31 -27.00
C GLY A 43 -34.30 -1.26 -25.85
N GLN A 44 -33.66 -0.79 -24.78
CA GLN A 44 -33.42 -1.63 -23.60
C GLN A 44 -34.67 -1.79 -22.72
N LYS A 45 -34.75 -2.92 -22.01
CA LYS A 45 -35.69 -3.13 -20.89
C LYS A 45 -34.92 -3.38 -19.60
N GLY A 46 -35.48 -2.99 -18.46
CA GLY A 46 -34.84 -3.11 -17.16
C GLY A 46 -35.21 -1.96 -16.22
N SER A 47 -34.26 -1.56 -15.36
CA SER A 47 -34.44 -0.47 -14.40
C SER A 47 -33.16 0.34 -14.25
N ALA A 48 -33.28 1.65 -14.04
CA ALA A 48 -32.18 2.52 -13.64
C ALA A 48 -32.64 3.31 -12.41
N LYS A 49 -31.90 3.20 -11.30
CA LYS A 49 -32.23 3.83 -10.01
C LYS A 49 -31.02 4.55 -9.46
N THR A 50 -31.25 5.72 -8.86
CA THR A 50 -30.19 6.54 -8.25
C THR A 50 -30.29 6.54 -6.74
N TYR A 51 -29.15 6.50 -6.05
CA TYR A 51 -29.03 6.51 -4.59
C TYR A 51 -28.05 7.59 -4.15
N LYS A 52 -28.46 8.43 -3.20
CA LYS A 52 -27.65 9.52 -2.64
C LYS A 52 -26.86 9.03 -1.42
N GLY A 53 -25.64 9.51 -1.24
CA GLY A 53 -24.73 9.15 -0.15
C GLY A 53 -23.91 7.89 -0.41
N TYR A 54 -23.99 7.33 -1.63
CA TYR A 54 -23.32 6.09 -2.01
C TYR A 54 -22.20 6.31 -3.03
N CYS A 55 -21.75 7.55 -3.19
CA CYS A 55 -20.60 7.92 -4.02
C CYS A 55 -19.58 8.67 -3.17
N SER A 56 -18.30 8.40 -3.38
CA SER A 56 -17.21 9.10 -2.72
C SER A 56 -17.30 10.60 -3.00
N ASN A 57 -17.44 11.40 -1.94
CA ASN A 57 -17.60 12.85 -2.01
C ASN A 57 -18.80 13.34 -2.85
N ASP A 58 -19.96 12.67 -2.74
CA ASP A 58 -21.24 12.95 -3.43
C ASP A 58 -21.52 14.46 -3.64
N PRO A 59 -21.13 15.02 -4.80
CA PRO A 59 -21.55 16.35 -5.20
C PRO A 59 -23.02 16.30 -5.57
N SER A 60 -23.72 17.43 -5.40
CA SER A 60 -25.19 17.50 -5.48
C SER A 60 -25.90 16.80 -6.65
N ASN A 61 -25.20 16.51 -7.76
CA ASN A 61 -25.72 15.88 -8.96
C ASN A 61 -25.09 14.53 -9.38
N VAL A 62 -24.11 13.96 -8.65
CA VAL A 62 -23.51 12.64 -8.98
C VAL A 62 -23.95 11.60 -7.97
N LEU A 63 -24.84 10.71 -8.40
CA LEU A 63 -25.47 9.71 -7.53
C LEU A 63 -25.03 8.31 -7.94
N CYS A 64 -25.08 7.38 -6.99
CA CYS A 64 -24.89 5.97 -7.28
C CYS A 64 -26.01 5.49 -8.19
N CYS A 65 -25.67 5.09 -9.42
CA CYS A 65 -26.59 4.57 -10.41
C CYS A 65 -26.55 3.05 -10.44
N ILE A 66 -27.64 2.43 -10.03
CA ILE A 66 -27.87 0.99 -10.21
C ILE A 66 -28.72 0.80 -11.46
N LYS A 67 -28.05 0.48 -12.56
CA LYS A 67 -28.69 0.21 -13.85
C LYS A 67 -28.67 -1.29 -14.14
N LYS A 68 -29.86 -1.90 -14.10
CA LYS A 68 -30.11 -3.32 -14.42
C LYS A 68 -30.77 -3.44 -15.79
N VAL A 69 -30.22 -4.28 -16.66
CA VAL A 69 -30.71 -4.49 -18.04
C VAL A 69 -31.18 -5.93 -18.18
N THR A 70 -32.40 -6.14 -18.69
CA THR A 70 -32.99 -7.45 -19.00
C THR A 70 -33.16 -7.67 -20.50
N GLN A 71 -33.13 -6.60 -21.29
CA GLN A 71 -33.10 -6.66 -22.75
C GLN A 71 -32.11 -5.62 -23.28
N LEU A 72 -31.22 -6.03 -24.18
CA LEU A 72 -30.22 -5.17 -24.82
C LEU A 72 -30.85 -4.22 -25.85
N THR A 73 -30.06 -3.26 -26.34
CA THR A 73 -30.49 -2.27 -27.36
C THR A 73 -30.90 -2.89 -28.68
N ASP A 74 -30.36 -4.06 -29.03
CA ASP A 74 -30.67 -4.81 -30.27
C ASP A 74 -31.92 -5.72 -30.13
N GLY A 75 -32.57 -5.73 -28.97
CA GLY A 75 -33.73 -6.57 -28.68
C GLY A 75 -33.41 -7.92 -28.04
N THR A 76 -32.13 -8.29 -27.90
CA THR A 76 -31.71 -9.54 -27.26
C THR A 76 -32.16 -9.57 -25.79
N LYS A 77 -32.90 -10.61 -25.41
CA LYS A 77 -33.33 -10.83 -24.02
C LYS A 77 -32.25 -11.58 -23.24
N LEU A 78 -31.88 -11.05 -22.07
CA LEU A 78 -30.91 -11.67 -21.18
C LEU A 78 -31.60 -12.71 -20.28
N LYS A 79 -30.95 -13.86 -20.08
CA LYS A 79 -31.45 -14.92 -19.17
C LYS A 79 -31.43 -14.49 -17.71
N THR A 80 -30.45 -13.67 -17.34
CA THR A 80 -30.29 -13.06 -16.02
C THR A 80 -30.07 -11.57 -16.21
N PRO A 81 -30.66 -10.69 -15.38
CA PRO A 81 -30.43 -9.25 -15.50
C PRO A 81 -28.93 -8.92 -15.39
N GLY A 82 -28.41 -8.15 -16.33
CA GLY A 82 -27.06 -7.58 -16.23
C GLY A 82 -27.06 -6.30 -15.42
N VAL A 83 -25.94 -5.95 -14.79
CA VAL A 83 -25.75 -4.71 -14.04
C VAL A 83 -24.58 -3.93 -14.61
N CYS A 84 -24.72 -2.62 -14.74
CA CYS A 84 -23.62 -1.74 -15.16
C CYS A 84 -22.61 -1.58 -14.01
N LYS A 85 -21.36 -1.99 -14.26
CA LYS A 85 -20.25 -1.92 -13.31
C LYS A 85 -18.96 -1.58 -14.06
N ASN A 86 -17.89 -1.33 -13.33
CA ASN A 86 -16.55 -1.31 -13.93
C ASN A 86 -16.26 -2.69 -14.55
N VAL A 87 -15.61 -2.71 -15.71
CA VAL A 87 -15.22 -3.95 -16.39
C VAL A 87 -14.36 -4.87 -15.51
N SER A 88 -13.61 -4.29 -14.56
CA SER A 88 -12.82 -5.03 -13.57
C SER A 88 -13.69 -5.85 -12.60
N GLU A 89 -14.95 -5.47 -12.40
CA GLU A 89 -15.91 -6.17 -11.54
C GLU A 89 -16.79 -7.17 -12.30
N CYS A 90 -16.64 -7.24 -13.62
CA CYS A 90 -17.37 -8.21 -14.42
C CYS A 90 -16.83 -9.64 -14.22
N PRO A 91 -17.68 -10.67 -14.38
CA PRO A 91 -17.22 -12.05 -14.44
C PRO A 91 -16.17 -12.27 -15.54
N SER A 92 -15.17 -13.12 -15.30
CA SER A 92 -14.08 -13.38 -16.25
C SER A 92 -14.52 -13.95 -17.61
N ASN A 93 -15.76 -14.45 -17.71
CA ASN A 93 -16.32 -14.95 -18.95
C ASN A 93 -16.73 -13.78 -19.87
N LYS A 94 -15.97 -13.59 -20.96
CA LYS A 94 -16.21 -12.54 -21.95
C LYS A 94 -17.61 -12.60 -22.58
N ASN A 95 -18.26 -13.77 -22.65
CA ASN A 95 -19.61 -13.91 -23.20
C ASN A 95 -20.70 -13.25 -22.35
N ASN A 96 -20.36 -12.84 -21.13
CA ASN A 96 -21.27 -12.20 -20.18
C ASN A 96 -20.99 -10.70 -19.97
N ILE A 97 -20.14 -10.11 -20.82
CA ILE A 97 -19.76 -8.70 -20.75
C ILE A 97 -20.20 -8.01 -22.04
N TYR A 98 -21.13 -7.05 -21.92
CA TYR A 98 -21.65 -6.33 -23.08
C TYR A 98 -21.15 -4.88 -23.10
N SER A 99 -20.46 -4.52 -24.19
CA SER A 99 -20.05 -3.14 -24.46
C SER A 99 -21.23 -2.31 -24.96
N ASN A 100 -21.16 -0.99 -24.75
CA ASN A 100 -22.14 -0.01 -25.24
C ASN A 100 -23.58 -0.22 -24.71
N GLN A 101 -23.74 -0.95 -23.61
CA GLN A 101 -25.03 -1.18 -22.94
C GLN A 101 -25.21 -0.35 -21.66
N CYS A 102 -24.17 0.37 -21.25
CA CYS A 102 -24.14 1.18 -20.04
C CYS A 102 -23.71 2.62 -20.35
N PRO A 103 -24.22 3.62 -19.61
CA PRO A 103 -23.73 4.99 -19.67
C PRO A 103 -22.33 5.08 -19.06
N GLY A 104 -21.49 5.94 -19.63
CA GLY A 104 -20.11 6.19 -19.19
C GLY A 104 -19.07 5.84 -20.25
N SER A 105 -17.80 5.82 -19.86
CA SER A 105 -16.65 5.48 -20.71
C SER A 105 -16.60 3.99 -21.07
N SER A 106 -15.57 3.63 -21.84
CA SER A 106 -15.27 2.24 -22.19
C SER A 106 -15.00 1.33 -20.99
N ASN A 107 -14.73 1.88 -19.81
CA ASN A 107 -14.45 1.12 -18.59
C ASN A 107 -15.73 0.63 -17.90
N ILE A 108 -16.90 1.15 -18.26
CA ILE A 108 -18.18 0.65 -17.77
C ILE A 108 -18.76 -0.35 -18.76
N LYS A 109 -19.07 -1.55 -18.26
CA LYS A 109 -19.71 -2.63 -19.05
C LYS A 109 -20.97 -3.12 -18.36
N LEU A 110 -21.85 -3.73 -19.15
CA LEU A 110 -22.95 -4.49 -18.61
C LEU A 110 -22.44 -5.89 -18.27
N CYS A 111 -22.33 -6.20 -16.98
CA CYS A 111 -21.89 -7.50 -16.50
C CYS A 111 -23.11 -8.39 -16.20
N VAL A 112 -23.18 -9.57 -16.82
CA VAL A 112 -24.24 -10.58 -16.58
C VAL A 112 -23.69 -11.70 -15.69
N PRO A 113 -24.31 -12.03 -14.55
CA PRO A 113 -23.83 -13.12 -13.69
C PRO A 113 -23.79 -14.46 -14.42
N ASN A 114 -22.77 -15.29 -14.14
CA ASN A 114 -22.73 -16.68 -14.59
C ASN A 114 -23.81 -17.47 -13.83
N ASN A 115 -24.79 -18.04 -14.54
CA ASN A 115 -25.77 -18.95 -13.92
C ASN A 115 -25.08 -20.27 -13.51
N SER A 116 -24.48 -20.27 -12.33
CA SER A 116 -24.21 -21.48 -11.57
C SER A 116 -24.26 -21.14 -10.08
N LYS A 117 -25.28 -21.70 -9.42
CA LYS A 117 -25.62 -21.65 -8.00
C LYS A 117 -26.33 -20.40 -7.50
N THR A 118 -27.64 -20.59 -7.32
CA THR A 118 -28.46 -19.98 -6.26
C THR A 118 -27.64 -19.92 -4.96
N THR A 119 -27.41 -18.71 -4.45
CA THR A 119 -26.96 -18.53 -3.07
C THR A 119 -28.04 -17.76 -2.34
N THR A 120 -28.69 -18.46 -1.42
CA THR A 120 -29.68 -17.97 -0.48
C THR A 120 -29.13 -16.76 0.27
N ALA A 121 -29.94 -15.72 0.38
CA ALA A 121 -29.65 -14.58 1.24
C ALA A 121 -29.50 -15.04 2.69
N THR A 122 -28.29 -14.95 3.23
CA THR A 122 -28.08 -14.97 4.68
C THR A 122 -28.22 -13.55 5.17
N THR A 123 -29.41 -13.22 5.67
CA THR A 123 -29.65 -12.03 6.49
C THR A 123 -28.91 -12.21 7.81
N THR A 124 -27.74 -11.61 7.95
CA THR A 124 -27.15 -11.39 9.27
C THR A 124 -27.77 -10.14 9.86
N THR A 125 -28.78 -10.34 10.70
CA THR A 125 -29.30 -9.31 11.60
C THR A 125 -28.21 -8.97 12.61
N ILE A 126 -27.56 -7.81 12.47
CA ILE A 126 -26.72 -7.24 13.53
C ILE A 126 -27.66 -6.45 14.45
N THR A 127 -27.88 -6.99 15.64
CA THR A 127 -28.55 -6.29 16.74
C THR A 127 -27.62 -5.22 17.28
N THR A 128 -27.97 -3.96 17.07
CA THR A 128 -27.26 -2.81 17.66
C THR A 128 -27.69 -2.66 19.13
N THR A 129 -26.85 -3.08 20.07
CA THR A 129 -27.03 -2.72 21.48
C THR A 129 -26.51 -1.30 21.69
N THR A 130 -27.43 -0.34 21.82
CA THR A 130 -27.11 1.04 22.21
C THR A 130 -27.02 1.11 23.73
N THR A 131 -25.82 1.24 24.29
CA THR A 131 -25.65 1.59 25.71
C THR A 131 -25.46 3.10 25.80
N LYS A 132 -26.48 3.80 26.28
CA LYS A 132 -26.40 5.21 26.66
C LYS A 132 -25.53 5.35 27.90
N GLN A 133 -24.53 6.23 27.80
CA GLN A 133 -23.78 6.75 28.91
C GLN A 133 -24.69 7.69 29.72
N GLN A 134 -24.82 7.46 31.03
CA GLN A 134 -25.35 8.44 31.96
C GLN A 134 -24.45 8.50 33.19
N THR A 135 -24.01 9.72 33.48
CA THR A 135 -23.14 10.14 34.57
C THR A 135 -23.90 10.23 35.89
N SER A 136 -23.29 9.77 37.00
CA SER A 136 -23.31 10.46 38.31
C SER A 136 -22.39 9.76 39.34
N THR A 137 -21.53 10.57 39.97
CA THR A 137 -21.07 10.62 41.39
C THR A 137 -21.89 9.76 42.40
N GLU A 138 -21.40 9.18 43.50
CA GLU A 138 -20.36 9.53 44.48
C GLU A 138 -20.13 8.33 45.48
N THR A 139 -18.91 8.23 46.05
CA THR A 139 -18.51 7.83 47.44
C THR A 139 -18.74 6.42 48.07
N GLU A 140 -17.60 5.84 48.48
CA GLU A 140 -17.24 4.95 49.64
C GLU A 140 -18.08 3.71 50.06
N THR A 141 -17.47 2.51 50.08
CA THR A 141 -16.83 1.87 51.28
C THR A 141 -16.43 0.41 51.00
N ASN A 142 -15.44 -0.07 51.76
CA ASN A 142 -14.75 -1.37 51.73
C ASN A 142 -15.67 -2.62 51.83
N ASP A 143 -15.28 -3.74 51.19
CA ASP A 143 -14.92 -4.97 51.93
C ASP A 143 -14.09 -5.96 51.08
N THR A 144 -13.24 -6.70 51.79
CA THR A 144 -12.21 -7.65 51.38
C THR A 144 -12.80 -9.05 51.18
N THR A 145 -12.32 -9.85 50.22
CA THR A 145 -12.12 -11.30 50.40
C THR A 145 -11.11 -11.86 49.40
N THR A 146 -10.06 -12.46 49.96
CA THR A 146 -8.96 -13.22 49.33
C THR A 146 -9.36 -14.67 49.09
N THR A 147 -8.97 -15.27 47.96
CA THR A 147 -8.74 -16.72 47.88
C THR A 147 -7.58 -17.05 46.94
N THR A 148 -6.53 -17.63 47.52
CA THR A 148 -5.36 -18.22 46.88
C THR A 148 -5.61 -19.71 46.63
N THR A 149 -5.13 -20.27 45.52
CA THR A 149 -4.89 -21.73 45.44
C THR A 149 -3.65 -22.03 44.58
N ILE A 150 -2.73 -22.78 45.19
CA ILE A 150 -1.47 -23.32 44.66
C ILE A 150 -1.67 -24.83 44.48
N THR A 151 -1.20 -25.42 43.37
CA THR A 151 -0.75 -26.84 43.33
C THR A 151 0.11 -27.05 42.06
N LYS A 152 1.44 -27.14 42.17
CA LYS A 152 2.34 -28.31 42.37
C LYS A 152 2.39 -29.34 41.22
N GLU A 153 3.57 -29.38 40.59
CA GLU A 153 4.18 -30.37 39.70
C GLU A 153 4.48 -31.71 40.41
N PRO A 154 4.70 -32.82 39.66
CA PRO A 154 5.59 -33.87 40.13
C PRO A 154 6.69 -34.25 39.13
N THR A 155 7.91 -34.32 39.67
CA THR A 155 9.11 -34.99 39.15
C THR A 155 9.18 -36.42 39.71
N SER A 156 9.75 -37.37 38.96
CA SER A 156 10.35 -38.59 39.52
C SER A 156 11.49 -39.11 38.64
N THR A 157 12.52 -39.67 39.29
CA THR A 157 13.93 -39.79 38.85
C THR A 157 14.38 -41.26 38.80
N GLU A 158 15.25 -41.59 37.82
CA GLU A 158 16.35 -42.61 37.73
C GLU A 158 16.11 -44.10 38.04
N THR A 159 16.68 -45.10 37.32
CA THR A 159 18.14 -45.43 37.32
C THR A 159 18.60 -46.33 36.14
N GLU A 160 19.94 -46.42 35.99
CA GLU A 160 20.82 -46.89 34.89
C GLU A 160 20.91 -48.41 34.58
N THR A 161 21.47 -48.76 33.41
CA THR A 161 22.60 -49.72 33.25
C THR A 161 23.21 -49.71 31.84
N ASN A 162 24.54 -49.88 31.79
CA ASN A 162 25.44 -49.79 30.63
C ASN A 162 25.29 -50.93 29.61
N ASP A 163 25.43 -50.60 28.31
CA ASP A 163 26.09 -51.50 27.35
C ASP A 163 26.87 -50.70 26.29
N THR A 164 28.06 -51.20 25.96
CA THR A 164 29.05 -50.62 25.06
C THR A 164 28.83 -51.17 23.66
N THR A 165 28.65 -50.33 22.64
CA THR A 165 28.90 -50.74 21.24
C THR A 165 29.36 -49.56 20.38
N THR A 166 30.34 -49.90 19.54
CA THR A 166 31.28 -49.10 18.76
C THR A 166 30.72 -48.60 17.41
N THR A 167 31.12 -47.38 17.03
CA THR A 167 31.30 -46.81 15.67
C THR A 167 30.09 -46.57 14.77
N THR A 168 29.83 -45.30 14.44
CA THR A 168 30.12 -44.68 13.11
C THR A 168 29.81 -43.19 13.18
N THR A 169 30.84 -42.35 13.16
CA THR A 169 30.68 -40.89 13.01
C THR A 169 30.44 -40.57 11.53
N THR A 170 29.19 -40.31 11.17
CA THR A 170 28.86 -39.73 9.86
C THR A 170 29.10 -38.22 9.93
N THR A 171 30.24 -37.77 9.44
CA THR A 171 30.49 -36.36 9.11
C THR A 171 29.50 -35.96 8.01
N THR A 172 28.44 -35.24 8.37
CA THR A 172 27.57 -34.61 7.39
C THR A 172 28.21 -33.30 6.98
N THR A 173 28.96 -33.34 5.89
CA THR A 173 29.38 -32.14 5.17
C THR A 173 28.12 -31.45 4.68
N THR A 174 27.74 -30.36 5.33
CA THR A 174 26.68 -29.48 4.85
C THR A 174 27.28 -28.68 3.70
N THR A 175 27.00 -29.11 2.48
CA THR A 175 27.34 -28.34 1.28
C THR A 175 26.46 -27.10 1.27
N THR A 176 27.02 -25.97 1.69
CA THR A 176 26.46 -24.65 1.44
C THR A 176 26.37 -24.47 -0.07
N THR A 177 25.14 -24.43 -0.59
CA THR A 177 24.88 -23.91 -1.93
C THR A 177 25.17 -22.42 -1.91
N GLU A 178 26.34 -22.02 -2.40
CA GLU A 178 26.63 -20.63 -2.76
C GLU A 178 25.60 -20.15 -3.78
N GLU A 179 24.85 -19.11 -3.39
CA GLU A 179 23.98 -18.33 -4.25
C GLU A 179 24.87 -17.47 -5.17
N PRO A 180 24.51 -17.31 -6.46
CA PRO A 180 25.39 -16.64 -7.42
C PRO A 180 25.53 -15.16 -7.07
N THR A 181 26.65 -14.82 -6.44
CA THR A 181 27.10 -13.44 -6.31
C THR A 181 27.44 -12.94 -7.71
N PRO A 182 26.96 -11.76 -8.15
CA PRO A 182 27.56 -11.09 -9.30
C PRO A 182 29.05 -10.96 -9.00
N THR A 183 29.88 -11.53 -9.87
CA THR A 183 31.32 -11.66 -9.67
C THR A 183 31.95 -10.31 -9.33
N GLY A 184 32.32 -10.10 -8.05
CA GLY A 184 33.20 -9.02 -7.60
C GLY A 184 32.63 -7.94 -6.67
N PHE A 185 31.32 -7.91 -6.37
CA PHE A 185 30.77 -6.92 -5.43
C PHE A 185 30.74 -7.46 -3.99
N THR A 186 31.41 -6.78 -3.06
CA THR A 186 31.32 -7.08 -1.62
C THR A 186 30.01 -6.51 -1.09
N PRO A 187 29.14 -7.33 -0.44
CA PRO A 187 27.90 -6.83 0.12
C PRO A 187 28.12 -5.65 1.06
N LYS A 188 27.18 -4.69 1.02
CA LYS A 188 27.22 -3.46 1.80
C LYS A 188 26.15 -3.47 2.87
N GLU A 189 26.46 -2.89 4.01
CA GLU A 189 25.56 -2.81 5.15
C GLU A 189 24.89 -1.43 5.17
N ILE A 190 23.56 -1.37 5.18
CA ILE A 190 22.84 -0.10 5.28
C ILE A 190 21.78 -0.18 6.38
N ILE A 191 21.43 0.99 6.91
CA ILE A 191 20.24 1.15 7.75
C ILE A 191 19.21 2.02 7.07
N ASP A 192 17.96 1.89 7.49
CA ASP A 192 16.93 2.87 7.16
C ASP A 192 16.29 3.47 8.42
N VAL A 193 15.99 4.77 8.33
CA VAL A 193 15.60 5.58 9.49
C VAL A 193 14.45 6.53 9.18
N SER A 194 13.68 6.87 10.19
CA SER A 194 12.53 7.76 10.14
C SER A 194 12.34 8.47 11.48
N GLN A 195 11.27 9.27 11.64
CA GLN A 195 10.92 9.89 12.92
C GLN A 195 10.84 8.92 14.12
N TRP A 196 10.69 7.62 13.86
CA TRP A 196 10.58 6.59 14.89
C TRP A 196 11.93 6.19 15.50
N ASN A 197 13.05 6.56 14.86
CA ASN A 197 14.38 6.28 15.36
C ASN A 197 14.88 7.45 16.20
N GLU A 198 15.42 7.15 17.37
CA GLU A 198 16.04 8.13 18.25
C GLU A 198 17.57 7.95 18.21
N ILE A 199 18.21 8.68 17.31
CA ILE A 199 19.67 8.67 17.15
C ILE A 199 20.25 9.70 18.13
N THR A 200 21.10 9.22 19.04
CA THR A 200 21.79 10.04 20.04
C THR A 200 23.22 10.40 19.63
N ASP A 201 23.83 9.57 18.80
CA ASP A 201 25.19 9.79 18.28
C ASP A 201 25.29 9.24 16.85
N TYR A 202 25.31 10.14 15.87
CA TYR A 202 25.46 9.76 14.46
C TYR A 202 26.86 9.22 14.15
N ASP A 203 27.89 9.72 14.82
CA ASP A 203 29.29 9.35 14.55
C ASP A 203 29.60 7.93 15.05
N ALA A 204 28.95 7.51 16.14
CA ALA A 204 29.04 6.13 16.65
C ALA A 204 28.51 5.08 15.65
N ILE A 205 27.58 5.46 14.77
CA ILE A 205 26.94 4.55 13.80
C ILE A 205 27.82 4.34 12.55
N ILE A 206 28.54 5.38 12.12
CA ILE A 206 29.26 5.40 10.82
C ILE A 206 30.18 4.19 10.59
N PRO A 207 30.96 3.69 11.57
CA PRO A 207 31.84 2.53 11.36
C PRO A 207 31.11 1.22 11.01
N PHE A 208 29.79 1.15 11.24
CA PHE A 208 28.99 -0.07 11.08
C PHE A 208 28.11 -0.07 9.82
N ILE A 209 28.08 1.04 9.08
CA ILE A 209 27.21 1.20 7.90
C ILE A 209 27.98 1.78 6.71
N ASP A 210 27.63 1.33 5.52
CA ASP A 210 28.08 1.86 4.24
C ASP A 210 27.13 2.94 3.68
N GLY A 211 25.96 3.11 4.28
CA GLY A 211 24.96 4.10 3.88
C GLY A 211 23.69 4.09 4.74
N VAL A 212 22.86 5.11 4.54
CA VAL A 212 21.55 5.26 5.21
C VAL A 212 20.47 5.62 4.19
N ILE A 213 19.29 5.01 4.30
CA ILE A 213 18.09 5.39 3.54
C ILE A 213 17.06 6.03 4.49
N MET A 214 16.76 7.31 4.31
CA MET A 214 15.88 8.05 5.22
C MET A 214 14.45 8.17 4.69
N ARG A 215 13.44 8.05 5.56
CA ARG A 215 12.08 8.44 5.19
C ARG A 215 12.03 9.95 4.97
N CYS A 216 11.88 10.39 3.74
CA CYS A 216 11.78 11.81 3.43
C CYS A 216 10.36 12.36 3.69
N GLY A 217 9.35 11.52 3.51
CA GLY A 217 7.96 11.90 3.70
C GLY A 217 7.01 10.75 3.46
N TYR A 218 5.72 11.07 3.50
CA TYR A 218 4.65 10.11 3.27
C TYR A 218 3.40 10.78 2.73
N ARG A 219 2.55 9.97 2.08
CA ARG A 219 1.16 10.33 1.81
C ARG A 219 0.27 9.76 2.92
N GLY A 220 -0.60 10.58 3.49
CA GLY A 220 -1.50 10.17 4.57
C GLY A 220 -2.52 9.13 4.12
N TYR A 221 -2.84 8.18 5.01
CA TYR A 221 -3.77 7.09 4.73
C TYR A 221 -5.25 7.51 4.72
N GLY A 222 -5.57 8.67 5.33
CA GLY A 222 -6.91 9.23 5.35
C GLY A 222 -7.38 9.66 3.95
N SER A 223 -8.69 9.87 3.80
CA SER A 223 -9.32 10.15 2.49
C SER A 223 -8.74 11.35 1.73
N ALA A 224 -8.19 12.34 2.45
CA ALA A 224 -7.56 13.50 1.84
C ALA A 224 -6.21 13.17 1.17
N GLY A 225 -5.52 12.10 1.58
CA GLY A 225 -4.25 11.70 0.98
C GLY A 225 -3.19 12.80 1.04
N ASN A 226 -3.16 13.63 2.09
CA ASN A 226 -2.25 14.78 2.17
C ASN A 226 -0.79 14.33 2.26
N PHE A 227 0.10 15.10 1.65
CA PHE A 227 1.53 14.93 1.85
C PHE A 227 1.96 15.44 3.23
N ALA A 228 2.94 14.74 3.80
CA ALA A 228 3.62 15.17 5.00
C ALA A 228 5.12 14.85 4.88
N LYS A 229 5.94 15.76 5.41
CA LYS A 229 7.37 15.52 5.61
C LYS A 229 7.56 14.70 6.88
N ASP A 230 8.49 13.76 6.88
CA ASP A 230 8.85 13.05 8.11
C ASP A 230 9.45 14.04 9.13
N LYS A 231 9.04 13.94 10.39
CA LYS A 231 9.36 14.95 11.41
C LYS A 231 10.84 15.04 11.74
N LYS A 232 11.60 13.96 11.59
CA LYS A 232 13.05 13.95 11.85
C LYS A 232 13.88 13.96 10.57
N PHE A 233 13.26 14.14 9.40
CA PHE A 233 13.97 14.09 8.14
C PHE A 233 15.17 15.04 8.06
N GLU A 234 14.98 16.30 8.45
CA GLU A 234 16.07 17.30 8.43
C GLU A 234 17.15 16.97 9.46
N GLU A 235 16.75 16.55 10.67
CA GLU A 235 17.67 16.15 11.74
C GLU A 235 18.56 14.98 11.31
N HIS A 236 17.97 13.93 10.74
CA HIS A 236 18.71 12.78 10.23
C HIS A 236 19.60 13.16 9.05
N TYR A 237 19.09 13.97 8.12
CA TYR A 237 19.89 14.43 6.98
C TYR A 237 21.13 15.18 7.46
N ASP A 238 20.96 16.17 8.35
CA ASP A 238 22.08 16.97 8.87
C ASP A 238 23.06 16.10 9.68
N GLY A 239 22.57 15.09 10.40
CA GLY A 239 23.38 14.17 11.18
C GLY A 239 24.28 13.25 10.33
N PHE A 240 23.80 12.81 9.17
CA PHE A 240 24.53 11.90 8.27
C PHE A 240 25.24 12.59 7.10
N ASN A 241 24.84 13.81 6.71
CA ASN A 241 25.36 14.48 5.54
C ASN A 241 26.88 14.69 5.63
N GLY A 242 27.59 14.26 4.59
CA GLY A 242 29.04 14.29 4.52
C GLY A 242 29.76 13.18 5.31
N LYS A 243 29.04 12.30 6.01
CA LYS A 243 29.62 11.21 6.81
C LYS A 243 29.43 9.82 6.20
N THR A 244 28.34 9.61 5.46
CA THR A 244 28.03 8.34 4.78
C THR A 244 27.20 8.58 3.51
N LYS A 245 26.93 7.52 2.74
CA LYS A 245 26.07 7.57 1.56
C LYS A 245 24.61 7.76 1.97
N ILE A 246 23.89 8.65 1.28
CA ILE A 246 22.52 9.03 1.64
C ILE A 246 21.51 8.61 0.57
N GLY A 247 20.44 7.95 1.00
CA GLY A 247 19.28 7.59 0.20
C GLY A 247 17.97 8.02 0.83
N TYR A 248 16.88 7.85 0.09
CA TYR A 248 15.54 8.23 0.55
C TYR A 248 14.49 7.21 0.18
N TYR A 249 13.49 7.08 1.05
CA TYR A 249 12.23 6.44 0.72
C TYR A 249 11.04 7.36 1.02
N PHE A 250 9.95 7.13 0.31
CA PHE A 250 8.67 7.81 0.50
C PHE A 250 7.56 6.80 0.72
N PHE A 251 6.90 6.85 1.89
CA PHE A 251 5.81 5.95 2.23
C PHE A 251 4.53 6.34 1.50
N THR A 252 4.05 5.47 0.61
CA THR A 252 2.93 5.78 -0.26
C THR A 252 1.58 5.45 0.34
N GLN A 253 0.60 6.25 -0.05
CA GLN A 253 -0.81 5.92 0.03
C GLN A 253 -1.51 6.29 -1.29
N ALA A 254 -0.80 6.31 -2.41
CA ALA A 254 -1.39 6.62 -3.71
C ALA A 254 -2.38 5.53 -4.14
N THR A 255 -3.52 5.97 -4.69
CA THR A 255 -4.54 5.08 -5.25
C THR A 255 -4.71 5.26 -6.75
N THR A 256 -4.01 6.22 -7.34
CA THR A 256 -4.05 6.57 -8.77
C THR A 256 -2.66 6.89 -9.29
N ILE A 257 -2.50 6.83 -10.62
CA ILE A 257 -1.26 7.20 -11.32
C ILE A 257 -0.88 8.65 -11.02
N ASP A 258 -1.81 9.59 -11.19
CA ASP A 258 -1.60 11.02 -10.95
C ASP A 258 -1.11 11.28 -9.52
N GLU A 259 -1.59 10.53 -8.54
CA GLU A 259 -1.12 10.65 -7.16
C GLU A 259 0.29 10.13 -6.97
N ALA A 260 0.67 9.05 -7.64
CA ALA A 260 2.02 8.52 -7.57
C ALA A 260 3.01 9.47 -8.29
N GLU A 261 2.60 10.09 -9.39
CA GLU A 261 3.39 11.15 -10.04
C GLU A 261 3.52 12.38 -9.13
N ALA A 262 2.43 12.80 -8.46
CA ALA A 262 2.48 13.90 -7.50
C ALA A 262 3.35 13.58 -6.27
N GLU A 263 3.43 12.31 -5.84
CA GLU A 263 4.37 11.87 -4.81
C GLU A 263 5.82 12.06 -5.27
N ALA A 264 6.14 11.64 -6.50
CA ALA A 264 7.48 11.82 -7.07
C ALA A 264 7.85 13.31 -7.20
N GLU A 265 6.92 14.15 -7.66
CA GLU A 265 7.10 15.60 -7.73
C GLU A 265 7.33 16.23 -6.36
N TYR A 266 6.57 15.82 -5.35
CA TYR A 266 6.75 16.31 -3.99
C TYR A 266 8.12 15.89 -3.42
N VAL A 267 8.52 14.64 -3.63
CA VAL A 267 9.85 14.14 -3.21
C VAL A 267 10.95 14.98 -3.84
N VAL A 268 11.01 15.07 -5.17
CA VAL A 268 12.13 15.72 -5.85
C VAL A 268 12.11 17.24 -5.68
N ASN A 269 10.98 17.90 -5.96
CA ASN A 269 10.93 19.35 -6.05
C ASN A 269 10.82 20.04 -4.69
N THR A 270 10.40 19.30 -3.66
CA THR A 270 10.18 19.87 -2.32
C THR A 270 11.11 19.26 -1.28
N LEU A 271 11.10 17.93 -1.12
CA LEU A 271 11.82 17.28 -0.01
C LEU A 271 13.33 17.20 -0.25
N LEU A 272 13.75 16.87 -1.47
CA LEU A 272 15.16 16.60 -1.79
C LEU A 272 15.89 17.82 -2.38
N LYS A 273 15.24 18.98 -2.41
CA LYS A 273 15.85 20.20 -2.92
C LYS A 273 17.12 20.52 -2.14
N ASP A 274 18.22 20.73 -2.87
CA ASP A 274 19.55 21.05 -2.34
C ASP A 274 20.14 19.96 -1.42
N LYS A 275 19.63 18.72 -1.51
CA LYS A 275 20.13 17.57 -0.75
C LYS A 275 20.92 16.60 -1.62
N THR A 276 21.95 15.98 -1.04
CA THR A 276 22.69 14.88 -1.66
C THR A 276 21.81 13.64 -1.78
N ASN A 277 21.94 12.90 -2.88
CA ASN A 277 21.26 11.63 -3.09
C ASN A 277 22.21 10.65 -3.80
N ASP A 278 22.65 9.63 -3.07
CA ASP A 278 23.52 8.58 -3.57
C ASP A 278 22.75 7.35 -4.04
N PHE A 279 21.59 7.04 -3.48
CA PHE A 279 20.81 5.81 -3.75
C PHE A 279 19.67 6.01 -4.77
N PRO A 280 19.01 4.95 -5.24
CA PRO A 280 17.68 5.07 -5.83
C PRO A 280 16.70 5.67 -4.80
N ILE A 281 15.76 6.50 -5.26
CA ILE A 281 14.66 6.96 -4.44
C ILE A 281 13.60 5.86 -4.41
N PHE A 282 13.33 5.31 -3.24
CA PHE A 282 12.44 4.17 -3.08
C PHE A 282 10.98 4.59 -2.84
N TRP A 283 10.07 4.01 -3.61
CA TRP A 283 8.64 4.03 -3.34
C TRP A 283 8.31 2.90 -2.37
N ASP A 284 7.99 3.26 -1.13
CA ASP A 284 7.69 2.33 -0.07
C ASP A 284 6.19 2.04 -0.05
N THR A 285 5.83 0.77 -0.33
CA THR A 285 4.45 0.32 -0.43
C THR A 285 4.15 -0.80 0.58
N GLU A 286 3.36 -0.45 1.60
CA GLU A 286 2.94 -1.38 2.65
C GLU A 286 1.51 -1.07 3.13
N TYR A 287 1.03 -1.84 4.11
CA TYR A 287 -0.20 -1.48 4.80
C TYR A 287 0.03 -0.21 5.63
N SER A 288 -0.94 0.68 5.64
CA SER A 288 -0.92 1.95 6.36
C SER A 288 -0.77 1.84 7.88
N GLY A 289 -0.98 0.65 8.44
CA GLY A 289 -1.16 0.43 9.88
C GLY A 289 -2.52 0.93 10.42
N ALA A 290 -3.38 1.49 9.56
CA ALA A 290 -4.72 1.91 9.96
C ALA A 290 -5.58 0.70 10.36
N GLN A 291 -6.45 0.91 11.35
CA GLN A 291 -7.35 -0.14 11.82
C GLN A 291 -8.20 -0.69 10.67
N PHE A 292 -8.35 -2.02 10.65
CA PHE A 292 -9.16 -2.73 9.64
C PHE A 292 -8.72 -2.53 8.18
N TYR A 293 -7.45 -2.19 7.94
CA TYR A 293 -6.94 -1.91 6.58
C TYR A 293 -7.72 -0.77 5.91
N SER A 294 -8.06 0.25 6.70
CA SER A 294 -8.85 1.41 6.24
C SER A 294 -8.01 2.48 5.55
N GLY A 295 -6.70 2.26 5.40
CA GLY A 295 -5.85 3.13 4.61
C GLY A 295 -6.28 3.10 3.15
N ARG A 296 -6.29 4.26 2.53
CA ARG A 296 -6.74 4.42 1.14
C ARG A 296 -6.03 3.50 0.15
N ALA A 297 -4.76 3.17 0.37
CA ALA A 297 -3.99 2.28 -0.49
C ALA A 297 -3.98 0.80 -0.03
N ASP A 298 -4.54 0.46 1.13
CA ASP A 298 -4.41 -0.88 1.73
C ASP A 298 -5.07 -1.96 0.87
N LEU A 299 -6.25 -1.64 0.33
CA LEU A 299 -7.13 -2.58 -0.39
C LEU A 299 -7.19 -2.34 -1.90
N ILE A 300 -6.34 -1.48 -2.45
CA ILE A 300 -6.27 -1.31 -3.91
C ILE A 300 -5.81 -2.60 -4.59
N SER A 301 -6.22 -2.77 -5.85
CA SER A 301 -5.87 -3.97 -6.61
C SER A 301 -4.36 -4.07 -6.87
N LYS A 302 -3.86 -5.30 -7.04
CA LYS A 302 -2.48 -5.59 -7.48
C LYS A 302 -2.10 -4.78 -8.73
N LYS A 303 -3.03 -4.67 -9.69
CA LYS A 303 -2.85 -3.88 -10.92
C LYS A 303 -2.73 -2.39 -10.65
N THR A 304 -3.63 -1.83 -9.84
CA THR A 304 -3.60 -0.41 -9.47
C THR A 304 -2.30 -0.05 -8.76
N ARG A 305 -1.91 -0.86 -7.76
CA ARG A 305 -0.67 -0.66 -7.01
C ARG A 305 0.55 -0.70 -7.92
N THR A 306 0.63 -1.68 -8.82
CA THR A 306 1.72 -1.78 -9.80
C THR A 306 1.75 -0.57 -10.73
N ALA A 307 0.59 -0.11 -11.23
CA ALA A 307 0.52 1.06 -12.10
C ALA A 307 0.99 2.35 -11.39
N CYS A 308 0.64 2.53 -10.11
CA CYS A 308 1.12 3.64 -9.29
C CYS A 308 2.64 3.56 -9.09
N ALA A 309 3.14 2.38 -8.72
CA ALA A 309 4.56 2.09 -8.60
C ALA A 309 5.35 2.46 -9.87
N VAL A 310 4.91 1.97 -11.04
CA VAL A 310 5.54 2.26 -12.33
C VAL A 310 5.50 3.76 -12.65
N ALA A 311 4.40 4.45 -12.34
CA ALA A 311 4.28 5.88 -12.55
C ALA A 311 5.28 6.68 -11.69
N PHE A 312 5.37 6.36 -10.39
CA PHE A 312 6.37 6.96 -9.52
C PHE A 312 7.80 6.73 -10.03
N ILE A 313 8.14 5.48 -10.38
CA ILE A 313 9.46 5.10 -10.91
C ILE A 313 9.82 5.96 -12.12
N LYS A 314 8.94 6.00 -13.13
CA LYS A 314 9.17 6.77 -14.35
C LYS A 314 9.30 8.25 -14.06
N LYS A 315 8.48 8.78 -13.15
CA LYS A 315 8.51 10.20 -12.82
C LYS A 315 9.81 10.61 -12.12
N ILE A 316 10.31 9.79 -11.20
CA ILE A 316 11.64 10.00 -10.58
C ILE A 316 12.75 9.94 -11.64
N GLN A 317 12.68 8.99 -12.58
CA GLN A 317 13.64 8.87 -13.68
C GLN A 317 13.62 10.09 -14.62
N GLU A 318 12.44 10.67 -14.91
CA GLU A 318 12.31 11.92 -15.68
C GLU A 318 13.04 13.10 -15.02
N PHE A 319 13.12 13.12 -13.69
CA PHE A 319 13.89 14.11 -12.93
C PHE A 319 15.41 13.82 -12.91
N GLY A 320 15.86 12.74 -13.56
CA GLY A 320 17.28 12.36 -13.62
C GLY A 320 17.78 11.54 -12.43
N TYR A 321 16.87 11.06 -11.57
CA TYR A 321 17.20 10.23 -10.42
C TYR A 321 16.99 8.74 -10.73
N ARG A 322 17.71 7.88 -10.03
CA ARG A 322 17.40 6.44 -10.01
C ARG A 322 16.22 6.21 -9.07
N ALA A 323 15.40 5.21 -9.38
CA ALA A 323 14.17 4.93 -8.65
C ALA A 323 14.05 3.45 -8.31
N GLY A 324 13.48 3.15 -7.15
CA GLY A 324 13.27 1.78 -6.72
C GLY A 324 11.95 1.58 -6.00
N ILE A 325 11.69 0.34 -5.62
CA ILE A 325 10.56 -0.03 -4.77
C ILE A 325 11.09 -0.73 -3.54
N TYR A 326 10.50 -0.36 -2.40
CA TYR A 326 10.57 -1.15 -1.19
C TYR A 326 9.23 -1.86 -0.97
N ALA A 327 9.30 -3.16 -0.71
CA ALA A 327 8.15 -3.95 -0.28
C ALA A 327 8.62 -5.25 0.39
N SER A 328 7.78 -5.84 1.24
CA SER A 328 8.04 -7.20 1.73
C SER A 328 7.99 -8.24 0.62
N GLU A 329 8.68 -9.37 0.80
CA GLU A 329 8.65 -10.53 -0.12
C GLU A 329 7.20 -10.95 -0.44
N SER A 330 6.33 -10.95 0.58
CA SER A 330 4.90 -11.25 0.40
C SER A 330 4.19 -10.23 -0.49
N TRP A 331 4.54 -8.95 -0.42
CA TRP A 331 3.95 -7.92 -1.27
C TRP A 331 4.44 -8.01 -2.71
N TYR A 332 5.72 -8.29 -2.94
CA TYR A 332 6.19 -8.59 -4.29
C TYR A 332 5.45 -9.76 -4.93
N ASN A 333 5.19 -10.83 -4.17
CA ASN A 333 4.47 -11.99 -4.68
C ASN A 333 2.98 -11.72 -4.91
N ASN A 334 2.32 -11.07 -3.94
CA ASN A 334 0.86 -11.05 -3.87
C ASN A 334 0.22 -9.72 -4.28
N LYS A 335 0.99 -8.63 -4.32
CA LYS A 335 0.46 -7.27 -4.45
C LYS A 335 1.11 -6.44 -5.57
N LEU A 336 2.17 -6.93 -6.18
CA LEU A 336 2.88 -6.26 -7.29
C LEU A 336 3.13 -7.21 -8.47
N TYR A 337 2.98 -6.73 -9.70
CA TYR A 337 3.43 -7.47 -10.88
C TYR A 337 4.93 -7.21 -11.06
N PHE A 338 5.75 -8.10 -10.48
CA PHE A 338 7.20 -7.94 -10.40
C PHE A 338 7.87 -7.59 -11.74
N ASN A 339 7.52 -8.29 -12.83
CA ASN A 339 8.12 -8.05 -14.15
C ASN A 339 7.86 -6.63 -14.68
N GLU A 340 6.68 -6.05 -14.41
CA GLU A 340 6.38 -4.67 -14.83
C GLU A 340 7.28 -3.65 -14.11
N LEU A 341 7.72 -3.96 -12.88
CA LEU A 341 8.66 -3.12 -12.13
C LEU A 341 10.06 -3.20 -12.72
N ILE A 342 10.52 -4.41 -13.06
CA ILE A 342 11.82 -4.63 -13.71
C ILE A 342 11.85 -3.97 -15.09
N GLU A 343 10.79 -4.10 -15.88
CA GLU A 343 10.66 -3.44 -17.19
C GLU A 343 10.65 -1.91 -17.07
N ALA A 344 10.16 -1.36 -15.95
CA ALA A 344 10.24 0.07 -15.63
C ALA A 344 11.62 0.52 -15.14
N GLY A 345 12.59 -0.40 -15.01
CA GLY A 345 13.94 -0.09 -14.52
C GLY A 345 14.01 0.16 -13.01
N ALA A 346 13.13 -0.47 -12.24
CA ALA A 346 13.13 -0.33 -10.78
C ALA A 346 14.33 -1.04 -10.14
N TYR A 347 14.97 -0.36 -9.19
CA TYR A 347 15.79 -1.02 -8.18
C TYR A 347 14.87 -1.71 -7.15
N ILE A 348 15.20 -2.93 -6.76
CA ILE A 348 14.36 -3.76 -5.90
C ILE A 348 15.01 -3.86 -4.51
N TRP A 349 14.33 -3.30 -3.52
CA TRP A 349 14.65 -3.48 -2.10
C TRP A 349 13.54 -4.32 -1.48
N VAL A 350 13.89 -5.49 -0.93
CA VAL A 350 12.94 -6.47 -0.41
C VAL A 350 13.09 -6.64 1.10
N ALA A 351 11.98 -6.64 1.83
CA ALA A 351 11.98 -6.99 3.24
C ALA A 351 11.60 -8.46 3.47
N LYS A 352 12.42 -9.16 4.26
CA LYS A 352 12.14 -10.50 4.76
C LYS A 352 12.97 -10.75 6.02
N TYR A 353 12.32 -10.72 7.18
CA TYR A 353 13.00 -10.91 8.47
C TYR A 353 13.15 -12.40 8.76
N ASN A 354 14.15 -13.02 8.15
CA ASN A 354 14.41 -14.45 8.25
C ASN A 354 15.90 -14.74 8.03
N GLU A 355 16.41 -15.85 8.54
CA GLU A 355 17.77 -16.30 8.24
C GLU A 355 17.93 -16.72 6.77
N LYS A 356 16.84 -17.14 6.12
CA LYS A 356 16.83 -17.53 4.71
C LYS A 356 16.63 -16.32 3.80
N SER A 357 17.48 -16.23 2.78
CA SER A 357 17.41 -15.17 1.76
C SER A 357 16.03 -15.09 1.08
N PRO A 358 15.67 -13.92 0.53
CA PRO A 358 14.47 -13.75 -0.26
C PRO A 358 14.44 -14.68 -1.47
N SER A 359 13.29 -15.28 -1.70
CA SER A 359 12.92 -16.02 -2.90
C SER A 359 12.43 -15.11 -4.03
N THR A 360 12.41 -13.80 -3.80
CA THR A 360 12.13 -12.80 -4.84
C THR A 360 13.14 -12.97 -5.97
N PRO A 361 12.71 -13.09 -7.25
CA PRO A 361 13.58 -13.54 -8.34
C PRO A 361 14.84 -12.70 -8.57
N TYR A 362 14.79 -11.42 -8.18
CA TYR A 362 15.90 -10.48 -8.26
C TYR A 362 15.71 -9.41 -7.19
N TYR A 363 16.80 -8.99 -6.54
CA TYR A 363 16.79 -7.86 -5.61
C TYR A 363 18.18 -7.24 -5.53
N ASN A 364 18.23 -5.91 -5.38
CA ASN A 364 19.47 -5.17 -5.16
C ASN A 364 19.82 -5.07 -3.67
N ALA A 365 18.80 -5.05 -2.81
CA ALA A 365 18.95 -4.93 -1.37
C ALA A 365 17.93 -5.81 -0.65
N TRP A 366 18.32 -6.36 0.50
CA TRP A 366 17.49 -7.18 1.36
C TRP A 366 17.50 -6.62 2.78
N GLN A 367 16.35 -6.11 3.24
CA GLN A 367 16.12 -5.77 4.64
C GLN A 367 15.86 -7.06 5.42
N TYR A 368 16.87 -7.50 6.16
CA TYR A 368 16.91 -8.81 6.80
C TYR A 368 16.46 -8.76 8.27
N THR A 369 16.38 -7.58 8.87
CA THR A 369 15.90 -7.40 10.25
C THR A 369 15.26 -6.03 10.46
N SER A 370 14.28 -5.98 11.36
CA SER A 370 13.72 -4.75 11.95
C SER A 370 14.06 -4.61 13.44
N SER A 371 15.04 -5.39 13.90
CA SER A 371 15.45 -5.47 15.30
C SER A 371 16.97 -5.42 15.44
N GLY A 372 17.64 -4.74 14.51
CA GLY A 372 19.05 -4.43 14.63
C GLY A 372 19.30 -3.50 15.82
N ILE A 373 20.52 -3.57 16.35
CA ILE A 373 20.97 -2.74 17.47
C ILE A 373 22.32 -2.16 17.07
N LEU A 374 22.43 -0.83 17.10
CA LEU A 374 23.67 -0.11 16.82
C LEU A 374 23.92 0.92 17.92
N ASP A 375 25.18 1.04 18.32
CA ASP A 375 25.62 2.10 19.22
C ASP A 375 25.28 3.46 18.60
N GLY A 376 24.70 4.36 19.42
CA GLY A 376 24.20 5.65 18.97
C GLY A 376 22.72 5.67 18.58
N ILE A 377 22.01 4.53 18.60
CA ILE A 377 20.54 4.46 18.39
C ILE A 377 19.85 3.93 19.64
N ASN A 378 18.88 4.69 20.16
CA ASN A 378 17.99 4.24 21.21
C ASN A 378 16.87 3.38 20.60
N GLY A 379 16.93 2.07 20.82
CA GLY A 379 15.94 1.11 20.34
C GLY A 379 16.39 0.38 19.07
N ASN A 380 15.42 -0.21 18.37
CA ASN A 380 15.69 -1.02 17.20
C ASN A 380 15.95 -0.16 15.95
N VAL A 381 16.75 -0.69 15.03
CA VAL A 381 16.96 -0.15 13.70
C VAL A 381 16.80 -1.24 12.64
N ASP A 382 16.24 -0.87 11.50
CA ASP A 382 16.12 -1.75 10.35
C ASP A 382 17.47 -1.82 9.63
N GLN A 383 17.90 -3.03 9.26
CA GLN A 383 19.18 -3.26 8.59
C GLN A 383 19.00 -4.06 7.31
N SER A 384 19.80 -3.70 6.30
CA SER A 384 19.79 -4.35 5.01
C SER A 384 21.19 -4.65 4.49
N HIS A 385 21.30 -5.80 3.81
CA HIS A 385 22.43 -6.08 2.93
C HIS A 385 22.12 -5.57 1.53
N VAL A 386 23.11 -4.97 0.87
CA VAL A 386 23.04 -4.53 -0.52
C VAL A 386 24.02 -5.34 -1.36
N TYR A 387 23.57 -5.83 -2.50
CA TYR A 387 24.30 -6.80 -3.34
C TYR A 387 24.76 -6.25 -4.70
N ASP A 388 24.36 -5.02 -5.02
CA ASP A 388 24.77 -4.30 -6.24
C ASP A 388 25.29 -2.90 -5.90
N ASN A 389 26.12 -2.31 -6.77
CA ASN A 389 26.53 -0.91 -6.61
C ASN A 389 25.37 0.04 -6.92
N ILE A 390 24.51 0.28 -5.92
CA ILE A 390 23.37 1.19 -6.02
C ILE A 390 23.63 2.55 -5.38
N ALA A 391 24.80 2.79 -4.78
CA ALA A 391 25.13 4.06 -4.11
C ALA A 391 26.41 4.73 -4.63
N ASN A 392 26.95 4.24 -5.76
CA ASN A 392 28.23 4.65 -6.31
C ASN A 392 29.36 4.56 -5.27
N TRP A 393 29.49 3.39 -4.63
CA TRP A 393 30.65 3.03 -3.81
C TRP A 393 31.88 2.79 -4.66
#